data_AF-A0A9D2JPQ6-F1
#
_entry.id   AF-A0A9D2JPQ6-F1
#
_cell.length_a   1.000
_cell.length_b   1.000
_cell.length_c   1.000
_cell.angle_alpha   90.00
_cell.angle_beta   90.00
_cell.angle_gamma   90.00
#
_symmetry.space_group_name_H-M   'P 1'
#
loop_
_entity.id
_entity.type
_entity.pdbx_description
1 polymer ?
#
loop_
_entity_poly.entity_id
_entity_poly.type
_entity_poly.pdbx_seq_one_letter_code
_entity_poly.pdbx_strand_id
1 'polypeptide(L)' 'MTDQEQLAAYRAMQGAVQAEYDAAAEKMAALKAQGKEKTATYRQLFARKLQLSELLSWYKTYGLAL' A
#
# COMPACT_ATOMS: atom_id res chain seq x y z
N MET A 1 -21.72 -16.45 4.27
CA MET A 1 -20.35 -16.02 4.56
C MET A 1 -20.12 -16.29 6.04
N THR A 2 -19.23 -17.21 6.37
CA THR A 2 -18.88 -17.53 7.75
C THR A 2 -17.86 -16.53 8.28
N ASP A 3 -17.72 -16.45 9.60
CA ASP A 3 -16.70 -15.62 10.24
C ASP A 3 -15.28 -15.95 9.73
N GLN A 4 -15.03 -17.23 9.40
CA GLN A 4 -13.75 -17.67 8.81
C GLN A 4 -13.55 -17.14 7.40
N GLU A 5 -14.59 -17.16 6.55
CA GLU A 5 -14.53 -16.61 5.20
C GLU A 5 -14.33 -15.08 5.23
N GLN A 6 -14.98 -14.39 6.16
CA GLN A 6 -14.82 -12.95 6.37
C GLN A 6 -13.40 -12.61 6.84
N LEU A 7 -12.86 -13.36 7.79
CA LEU A 7 -11.48 -13.18 8.26
C LEU A 7 -10.45 -13.44 7.15
N ALA A 8 -10.66 -14.46 6.32
CA ALA A 8 -9.80 -14.74 5.18
C ALA A 8 -9.80 -13.59 4.16
N ALA A 9 -10.98 -13.03 3.86
CA ALA A 9 -11.11 -11.87 2.98
C ALA A 9 -10.39 -10.64 3.54
N TYR A 10 -10.49 -10.37 4.85
CA TYR A 10 -9.75 -9.28 5.49
C TYR A 10 -8.23 -9.46 5.41
N ARG A 11 -7.72 -10.66 5.68
CA ARG A 11 -6.28 -10.94 5.56
C ARG A 11 -5.79 -10.80 4.13
N ALA A 12 -6.58 -11.26 3.15
CA ALA A 12 -6.26 -11.09 1.73
C ALA A 12 -6.23 -9.61 1.34
N MET A 13 -7.20 -8.82 1.79
CA MET A 13 -7.23 -7.37 1.57
C MET A 13 -5.99 -6.70 2.16
N GLN A 14 -5.64 -7.03 3.41
CA GLN A 14 -4.47 -6.47 4.07
C GLN A 14 -3.17 -6.78 3.31
N GLY A 15 -3.00 -8.04 2.87
CA GLY A 15 -1.85 -8.43 2.04
C GLY A 15 -1.80 -7.68 0.71
N ALA A 16 -2.95 -7.44 0.08
CA ALA A 16 -3.04 -6.66 -1.16
C ALA A 16 -2.64 -5.18 -0.94
N VAL A 17 -3.09 -4.56 0.15
CA VAL A 17 -2.72 -3.18 0.51
C VAL A 17 -1.22 -3.06 0.72
N GLN A 18 -0.59 -4.01 1.41
CA GLN A 18 0.85 -4.04 1.63
C GLN A 18 1.61 -4.20 0.31
N ALA A 19 1.21 -5.18 -0.52
CA ALA A 19 1.84 -5.41 -1.82
C ALA A 19 1.74 -4.19 -2.74
N GLU A 20 0.60 -3.49 -2.73
CA GLU A 20 0.43 -2.27 -3.52
C GLU A 20 1.30 -1.12 -3.01
N TYR A 21 1.45 -0.99 -1.69
CA TYR A 21 2.33 0.00 -1.09
C TYR A 21 3.79 -0.21 -1.52
N ASP A 22 4.25 -1.46 -1.44
CA ASP A 22 5.62 -1.84 -1.80
C ASP A 22 5.86 -1.63 -3.31
N ALA A 23 4.92 -2.06 -4.15
CA ALA A 23 5.00 -1.85 -5.60
C ALA A 23 5.04 -0.35 -5.98
N ALA A 24 4.27 0.50 -5.28
CA ALA A 24 4.33 1.94 -5.48
C ALA A 24 5.70 2.51 -5.08
N ALA A 25 6.23 2.07 -3.93
CA ALA A 25 7.54 2.49 -3.44
C ALA A 25 8.68 2.09 -4.40
N GLU A 26 8.67 0.86 -4.92
CA GLU A 26 9.65 0.37 -5.90
C GLU A 26 9.61 1.18 -7.20
N LYS A 27 8.40 1.40 -7.76
CA LYS A 27 8.24 2.22 -8.98
C LYS A 27 8.72 3.66 -8.77
N MET A 28 8.45 4.24 -7.61
CA MET A 28 8.98 5.56 -7.25
C MET A 28 10.50 5.56 -7.18
N ALA A 29 11.13 4.54 -6.57
CA ALA A 29 12.58 4.41 -6.51
C ALA A 29 13.20 4.31 -7.91
N ALA A 30 12.59 3.53 -8.81
CA ALA A 30 13.02 3.42 -10.20
C ALA A 30 12.91 4.76 -10.96
N LEU A 31 11.80 5.50 -10.79
CA LEU A 31 11.64 6.83 -11.37
C LEU A 31 12.66 7.84 -10.80
N LYS A 32 12.95 7.76 -9.51
CA LYS A 32 13.95 8.60 -8.85
C LYS A 32 15.35 8.34 -9.39
N ALA A 33 15.74 7.08 -9.58
CA ALA A 33 17.02 6.72 -10.20
C ALA A 33 17.16 7.27 -11.64
N GLN A 34 16.04 7.49 -12.33
CA GLN A 34 15.99 8.12 -13.66
C GLN A 34 15.84 9.66 -13.62
N GLY A 35 15.85 10.29 -12.44
CA GLY A 35 15.64 11.74 -12.29
C GLY A 35 14.20 12.22 -12.57
N LYS A 36 13.21 11.32 -12.57
CA LYS A 36 11.82 11.60 -12.96
C LYS A 36 10.89 11.98 -11.80
N GLU A 37 11.43 12.50 -10.70
CA GLU A 37 10.67 12.84 -9.48
C GLU A 37 9.63 13.96 -9.70
N LYS A 38 9.79 14.80 -10.73
CA LYS A 38 8.87 15.91 -11.03
C LYS A 38 7.72 15.52 -11.96
N THR A 39 7.66 14.28 -12.44
CA THR A 39 6.62 13.80 -13.36
C THR A 39 5.26 13.64 -12.70
N ALA A 40 4.19 13.74 -13.49
CA ALA A 40 2.82 13.48 -13.01
C ALA A 40 2.70 12.06 -12.41
N THR A 41 3.31 11.07 -13.07
CA THR A 41 3.33 9.68 -12.62
C THR A 41 3.96 9.52 -11.23
N TYR A 42 5.09 10.18 -10.96
CA TYR A 42 5.72 10.13 -9.64
C TYR A 42 4.82 10.72 -8.56
N ARG A 43 4.16 11.85 -8.84
CA ARG A 43 3.23 12.49 -7.90
C ARG A 43 1.99 11.62 -7.62
N GLN A 44 1.45 10.96 -8.65
CA GLN A 44 0.34 10.02 -8.51
C GLN A 44 0.73 8.82 -7.64
N LEU A 45 1.91 8.23 -7.89
CA LEU A 45 2.44 7.13 -7.07
C LEU A 45 2.67 7.57 -5.62
N PHE A 46 3.20 8.79 -5.41
CA PHE A 46 3.39 9.33 -4.06
C PHE A 46 2.06 9.51 -3.31
N ALA A 47 1.06 10.11 -3.96
CA ALA A 47 -0.27 10.26 -3.36
C ALA A 47 -0.89 8.90 -3.02
N ARG A 48 -0.76 7.92 -3.92
CA ARG A 48 -1.24 6.55 -3.68
C ARG A 48 -0.51 5.90 -2.51
N LYS A 49 0.81 6.02 -2.46
CA LYS A 49 1.64 5.51 -1.36
C LYS A 49 1.25 6.13 -0.02
N LEU A 50 0.93 7.43 0.02
CA LEU A 50 0.48 8.12 1.23
C LEU A 50 -0.86 7.56 1.73
N GLN A 51 -1.84 7.42 0.85
CA GLN A 51 -3.15 6.82 1.20
C GLN A 51 -3.00 5.39 1.74
N LEU A 52 -2.15 4.58 1.10
CA LEU A 52 -1.87 3.22 1.54
C LEU A 52 -1.15 3.20 2.90
N SER A 53 -0.22 4.13 3.15
CA SER A 53 0.44 4.23 4.46
C SER A 53 -0.51 4.57 5.60
N GLU A 54 -1.51 5.41 5.34
CA GLU A 54 -2.55 5.73 6.31
C GLU A 54 -3.39 4.49 6.64
N LEU A 55 -3.81 3.75 5.62
CA LEU A 55 -4.58 2.51 5.80
C LEU A 55 -3.77 1.44 6.56
N LEU A 56 -2.49 1.25 6.22
CA LEU A 56 -1.60 0.35 6.95
C LEU A 56 -1.40 0.78 8.41
N SER A 57 -1.36 2.10 8.67
CA SER A 57 -1.28 2.62 10.04
C SER A 57 -2.52 2.27 10.85
N TRP A 58 -3.71 2.33 10.24
CA TRP A 58 -4.95 1.85 10.88
C TRP A 58 -4.88 0.37 11.22
N TYR A 59 -4.41 -0.49 10.31
CA TYR A 59 -4.24 -1.91 10.61
C TYR A 59 -3.30 -2.15 11.78
N LYS A 60 -2.20 -1.38 11.87
CA LYS A 60 -1.29 -1.45 13.02
C LYS A 60 -1.98 -1.02 14.32
N THR A 61 -2.74 0.07 14.31
CA THR A 61 -3.45 0.59 15.49
C THR A 61 -4.43 -0.44 16.08
N TYR A 62 -5.10 -1.22 15.23
CA TYR A 62 -6.04 -2.26 15.67
C TYR A 62 -5.41 -3.64 15.88
N GLY A 63 -4.07 -3.76 15.86
CA GLY A 63 -3.37 -5.04 16.03
C GLY A 63 -3.64 -6.04 14.90
N LEU A 64 -4.04 -5.54 13.72
CA LEU A 64 -4.27 -6.34 12.53
C LEU A 64 -2.97 -6.57 11.75
N ALA A 65 -1.96 -5.72 11.95
CA ALA A 65 -0.61 -5.95 11.43
C ALA A 65 0.09 -7.06 12.22
N LEU A 66 0.48 -8.12 11.50
CA LEU A 66 1.31 -9.22 12.01
C LEU A 66 2.78 -8.81 12.13
#